data_AF-A0AA96TM65-F1
#
_entry.id   AF-A0AA96TM65-F1
#
_cell.length_a   1.000
_cell.length_b   1.000
_cell.length_c   1.000
_cell.angle_alpha   90.00
_cell.angle_beta   90.00
_cell.angle_gamma   90.00
#
_symmetry.space_group_name_H-M   'P 1'
#
loop_
_entity.id
_entity.type
_entity.pdbx_description
1 polymer ?
#
loop_
_entity_poly.entity_id
_entity_poly.type
_entity_poly.pdbx_seq_one_letter_code
_entity_poly.pdbx_strand_id
1 'polypeptide(L)'
;MTTVDDLRWLRTPEGTAAVARAAALLDGGSDLLGGLTRLRSEVGPEHAGPAWELARLRARARPVFGADADVLFLTADTLEQAGRPALAARRATRLLADGTDSAVDLGCAAGTDTVALARAGARVLAVDRDPLARELTAANAAALGVDDDVWVVAGDAIDLVDAARGGEVAGCAAAVLDPARRAGGRRQLDPDRWSPPWSTVAALLDRVPRAVVKVAPGLDHDRVPAGVEAEWVSVGGSIVEALLWGRGVSATWRRATVVRGDTVHELTADADPGAADSGPVRGWLHEPDPAVIRSGLVSLVAADLGATLVDPTIAYLTSGAAAGSPWVSSYRVDEVLPFHLKRLRALLRARGVGRVVVKKRGSAIEPETLARQLRGPGSGTATVVLTRVAGAPSALVCDVHQSPMSR
;
A
#
# COMPACT_ATOMS: atom_id res chain seq x y z
N MET A 1 -2.84 4.28 24.36
CA MET A 1 -4.02 3.42 24.51
C MET A 1 -3.61 2.01 24.14
N THR A 2 -3.55 1.12 25.12
CA THR A 2 -3.06 -0.25 24.95
C THR A 2 -4.00 -1.30 25.53
N THR A 3 -5.08 -0.88 26.19
CA THR A 3 -6.03 -1.79 26.86
C THR A 3 -7.47 -1.48 26.47
N VAL A 4 -8.35 -2.45 26.73
CA VAL A 4 -9.80 -2.28 26.58
C VAL A 4 -10.34 -1.25 27.57
N ASP A 5 -9.77 -1.17 28.77
CA ASP A 5 -10.20 -0.20 29.79
C ASP A 5 -9.85 1.24 29.40
N ASP A 6 -8.67 1.46 28.80
CA ASP A 6 -8.32 2.76 28.20
C ASP A 6 -9.37 3.18 27.18
N LEU A 7 -9.74 2.27 26.27
CA LEU A 7 -10.70 2.54 25.20
C LEU A 7 -12.10 2.83 25.77
N ARG A 8 -12.55 2.07 26.77
CA ARG A 8 -13.83 2.31 27.45
C ARG A 8 -13.87 3.69 28.08
N TRP A 9 -12.81 4.09 28.79
CA TRP A 9 -12.72 5.42 29.36
C TRP A 9 -12.70 6.52 28.29
N LEU A 10 -11.93 6.34 27.22
CA LEU A 10 -11.85 7.30 26.10
C LEU A 10 -13.20 7.53 25.39
N ARG A 11 -14.13 6.58 25.48
CA ARG A 11 -15.49 6.67 24.93
C ARG A 11 -16.48 7.42 25.84
N THR A 12 -16.09 7.74 27.07
CA THR A 12 -16.92 8.56 27.97
C THR A 12 -16.89 10.04 27.56
N PRO A 13 -17.84 10.87 28.04
CA PRO A 13 -17.78 12.31 27.82
C PRO A 13 -16.49 12.95 28.34
N GLU A 14 -15.99 12.49 29.49
CA GLU A 14 -14.74 12.96 30.08
C GLU A 14 -13.53 12.59 29.22
N GLY A 15 -13.45 11.33 28.79
CA GLY A 15 -12.38 10.86 27.90
C GLY A 15 -12.38 11.59 26.56
N THR A 16 -13.55 11.82 25.98
CA THR A 16 -13.71 12.58 24.74
C THR A 16 -13.23 14.03 24.90
N ALA A 17 -13.61 14.69 26.01
CA ALA A 17 -13.14 16.04 26.33
C ALA A 17 -11.62 16.08 26.52
N ALA A 18 -11.04 15.06 27.16
CA ALA A 18 -9.59 14.95 27.36
C ALA A 18 -8.83 14.83 26.04
N VAL A 19 -9.34 14.05 25.08
CA VAL A 19 -8.74 13.91 23.74
C VAL A 19 -8.82 15.24 22.98
N ALA A 20 -9.97 15.93 23.03
CA ALA A 20 -10.13 17.25 22.41
C ALA A 20 -9.16 18.27 23.03
N ARG A 21 -9.01 18.26 24.36
CA ARG A 21 -8.03 19.07 25.08
C ARG A 21 -6.60 18.77 24.65
N ALA A 22 -6.26 17.49 24.51
CA ALA A 22 -4.95 17.05 24.05
C ALA A 22 -4.66 17.52 22.62
N ALA A 23 -5.63 17.43 21.72
CA ALA A 23 -5.52 17.94 20.36
C ALA A 23 -5.26 19.46 20.34
N ALA A 24 -6.01 20.24 21.11
CA ALA A 24 -5.79 21.69 21.22
C ALA A 24 -4.39 22.04 21.77
N LEU A 25 -3.85 21.24 22.71
CA LEU A 25 -2.49 21.43 23.21
C LEU A 25 -1.42 21.12 22.15
N LEU A 26 -1.62 20.07 21.35
CA LEU A 26 -0.75 19.72 20.23
C LEU A 26 -0.73 20.81 19.16
N ASP A 27 -1.92 21.31 18.77
CA ASP A 27 -2.06 22.39 17.79
C ASP A 27 -1.44 23.70 18.29
N GLY A 28 -1.53 23.94 19.61
CA GLY A 28 -0.86 25.06 20.28
C GLY A 28 0.66 24.91 20.45
N GLY A 29 1.27 23.85 19.89
CA GLY A 29 2.72 23.63 19.90
C GLY A 29 3.28 23.13 21.24
N SER A 30 2.44 22.59 22.13
CA SER A 30 2.92 22.01 23.39
C SER A 30 3.77 20.76 23.11
N ASP A 31 4.93 20.68 23.76
CA ASP A 31 5.72 19.45 23.74
C ASP A 31 5.06 18.33 24.56
N LEU A 32 5.57 17.11 24.43
CA LEU A 32 5.03 15.92 25.09
C LEU A 32 4.94 16.08 26.61
N LEU A 33 5.98 16.63 27.24
CA LEU A 33 6.08 16.73 28.70
C LEU A 33 5.13 17.79 29.24
N GLY A 34 5.09 18.98 28.62
CA GLY A 34 4.20 20.06 29.00
C GLY A 34 2.74 19.71 28.76
N GLY A 35 2.43 19.07 27.63
CA GLY A 35 1.09 18.59 27.30
C GLY A 35 0.57 17.55 28.30
N LEU A 36 1.36 16.51 28.57
CA LEU A 36 1.00 15.48 29.55
C LEU A 36 0.86 16.05 30.96
N THR A 37 1.75 16.97 31.39
CA THR A 37 1.66 17.57 32.73
C THR A 37 0.33 18.30 32.92
N ARG A 38 -0.13 19.04 31.92
CA ARG A 38 -1.43 19.72 31.95
C ARG A 38 -2.58 18.72 31.99
N LEU A 39 -2.60 17.75 31.09
CA LEU A 39 -3.66 16.73 31.08
C LEU A 39 -3.73 15.93 32.39
N ARG A 40 -2.59 15.59 32.99
CA ARG A 40 -2.55 14.88 34.28
C ARG A 40 -3.22 15.66 35.40
N SER A 41 -3.13 16.99 35.38
CA SER A 41 -3.80 17.83 36.37
C SER A 41 -5.32 17.93 36.16
N GLU A 42 -5.79 17.65 34.94
CA GLU A 42 -7.20 17.75 34.56
C GLU A 42 -7.93 16.39 34.69
N VAL A 43 -7.31 15.30 34.24
CA VAL A 43 -7.95 13.96 34.16
C VAL A 43 -7.18 12.85 34.89
N GLY A 44 -6.13 13.21 35.63
CA GLY A 44 -5.33 12.26 36.41
C GLY A 44 -4.24 11.51 35.61
N PRO A 45 -3.33 10.84 36.31
CA PRO A 45 -2.14 10.23 35.73
C PRO A 45 -2.41 9.02 34.84
N GLU A 46 -3.47 8.25 35.11
CA GLU A 46 -3.78 7.03 34.34
C GLU A 46 -4.35 7.38 32.95
N HIS A 47 -5.12 8.47 32.85
CA HIS A 47 -5.90 8.81 31.66
C HIS A 47 -5.21 9.79 30.71
N ALA A 48 -4.31 10.63 31.23
CA ALA A 48 -3.61 11.63 30.42
C ALA A 48 -2.80 11.02 29.28
N GLY A 49 -2.14 9.88 29.53
CA GLY A 49 -1.34 9.17 28.53
C GLY A 49 -2.19 8.66 27.35
N PRO A 50 -3.23 7.84 27.60
CA PRO A 50 -4.16 7.37 26.57
C PRO A 50 -4.80 8.51 25.75
N ALA A 51 -5.28 9.58 26.41
CA ALA A 51 -5.89 10.71 25.71
C ALA A 51 -4.91 11.45 24.79
N TRP A 52 -3.70 11.72 25.28
CA TRP A 52 -2.65 12.36 24.48
C TRP A 52 -2.23 11.51 23.29
N GLU A 53 -2.07 10.21 23.51
CA GLU A 53 -1.68 9.29 22.44
C GLU A 53 -2.76 9.20 21.37
N LEU A 54 -4.04 9.09 21.73
CA LEU A 54 -5.12 9.07 20.74
C LEU A 54 -5.16 10.36 19.93
N ALA A 55 -5.02 11.53 20.56
CA ALA A 55 -4.95 12.81 19.84
C ALA A 55 -3.80 12.85 18.81
N ARG A 56 -2.61 12.35 19.19
CA ARG A 56 -1.47 12.23 18.26
C ARG A 56 -1.74 11.25 17.12
N LEU A 57 -2.41 10.13 17.39
CA LEU A 57 -2.76 9.13 16.38
C LEU A 57 -3.78 9.68 15.39
N ARG A 58 -4.82 10.41 15.85
CA ARG A 58 -5.79 11.10 14.98
C ARG A 58 -5.11 12.10 14.06
N ALA A 59 -4.22 12.95 14.60
CA ALA A 59 -3.45 13.90 13.81
C ALA A 59 -2.60 13.22 12.72
N ARG A 60 -1.96 12.08 13.05
CA ARG A 60 -1.18 11.28 12.09
C ARG A 60 -2.06 10.56 11.05
N ALA A 61 -3.28 10.18 11.41
CA ALA A 61 -4.20 9.45 10.54
C ALA A 61 -4.88 10.36 9.51
N ARG A 62 -5.06 11.65 9.83
CA ARG A 62 -5.79 12.64 9.02
C ARG A 62 -5.41 12.69 7.53
N PRO A 63 -4.12 12.62 7.12
CA PRO A 63 -3.76 12.60 5.71
C PRO A 63 -4.29 11.39 4.92
N VAL A 64 -4.61 10.29 5.59
CA VAL A 64 -5.11 9.04 4.98
C VAL A 64 -6.61 8.86 5.19
N PHE A 65 -7.10 9.20 6.37
CA PHE A 65 -8.49 8.97 6.79
C PHE A 65 -9.39 10.21 6.64
N GLY A 66 -8.82 11.37 6.30
CA GLY A 66 -9.60 12.61 6.18
C GLY A 66 -10.28 12.97 7.51
N ALA A 67 -11.52 13.45 7.42
CA ALA A 67 -12.30 13.87 8.58
C ALA A 67 -12.68 12.70 9.53
N ASP A 68 -12.79 11.47 9.02
CA ASP A 68 -13.07 10.30 9.86
C ASP A 68 -12.01 10.13 10.95
N ALA A 69 -10.75 10.52 10.68
CA ALA A 69 -9.66 10.50 11.65
C ALA A 69 -9.99 11.22 12.95
N ASP A 70 -10.85 12.25 12.91
CA ASP A 70 -11.14 13.10 14.06
C ASP A 70 -11.99 12.38 15.11
N VAL A 71 -12.67 11.28 14.73
CA VAL A 71 -13.55 10.49 15.61
C VAL A 71 -13.07 9.05 15.82
N LEU A 72 -12.15 8.55 14.99
CA LEU A 72 -11.62 7.19 15.10
C LEU A 72 -10.87 6.93 16.41
N PHE A 73 -11.01 5.72 16.93
CA PHE A 73 -10.20 5.13 17.98
C PHE A 73 -9.12 4.26 17.34
N LEU A 74 -7.86 4.51 17.72
CA LEU A 74 -6.68 3.92 17.08
C LEU A 74 -5.63 3.57 18.13
N THR A 75 -4.91 2.48 17.90
CA THR A 75 -3.60 2.22 18.52
C THR A 75 -2.49 2.55 17.52
N ALA A 76 -1.25 2.60 17.99
CA ALA A 76 -0.10 2.74 17.10
C ALA A 76 -0.04 1.60 16.08
N ASP A 77 -0.25 0.36 16.53
CA ASP A 77 -0.23 -0.83 15.70
C ASP A 77 -1.35 -0.82 14.66
N THR A 78 -2.57 -0.47 15.05
CA THR A 78 -3.70 -0.45 14.11
C THR A 78 -3.53 0.64 13.06
N LEU A 79 -2.98 1.80 13.42
CA LEU A 79 -2.69 2.87 12.46
C LEU A 79 -1.57 2.48 11.48
N GLU A 80 -0.53 1.80 11.96
CA GLU A 80 0.56 1.31 11.09
C GLU A 80 0.12 0.23 10.11
N GLN A 81 -0.89 -0.56 10.49
CA GLN A 81 -1.43 -1.65 9.69
C GLN A 81 -2.67 -1.26 8.87
N ALA A 82 -3.26 -0.10 9.15
CA ALA A 82 -4.53 0.31 8.57
C ALA A 82 -4.49 0.37 7.05
N GLY A 83 -5.51 -0.21 6.41
CA GLY A 83 -5.77 0.01 4.99
C GLY A 83 -6.12 1.47 4.70
N ARG A 84 -6.07 1.87 3.43
CA ARG A 84 -6.57 3.20 3.02
C ARG A 84 -8.10 3.12 2.85
N PRO A 85 -8.90 4.02 3.45
CA PRO A 85 -10.35 3.98 3.31
C PRO A 85 -10.84 4.00 1.85
N ALA A 86 -10.22 4.80 0.99
CA ALA A 86 -10.57 4.84 -0.43
C ALA A 86 -10.36 3.49 -1.16
N LEU A 87 -9.31 2.73 -0.77
CA LEU A 87 -9.06 1.41 -1.34
C LEU A 87 -9.98 0.35 -0.74
N ALA A 88 -10.29 0.44 0.55
CA ALA A 88 -11.29 -0.40 1.21
C ALA A 88 -12.69 -0.20 0.58
N ALA A 89 -13.10 1.05 0.33
CA ALA A 89 -14.34 1.38 -0.35
C ALA A 89 -14.38 0.79 -1.76
N ARG A 90 -13.31 0.98 -2.56
CA ARG A 90 -13.18 0.35 -3.88
C ARG A 90 -13.29 -1.18 -3.80
N ARG A 91 -12.70 -1.80 -2.77
CA ARG A 91 -12.83 -3.25 -2.58
C ARG A 91 -14.26 -3.66 -2.29
N ALA A 92 -14.91 -2.99 -1.34
CA ALA A 92 -16.29 -3.27 -0.96
C ALA A 92 -17.25 -3.12 -2.15
N THR A 93 -17.15 -2.02 -2.90
CA THR A 93 -17.96 -1.81 -4.12
C THR A 93 -17.80 -2.96 -5.12
N ARG A 94 -16.58 -3.42 -5.37
CA ARG A 94 -16.33 -4.53 -6.30
C ARG A 94 -16.83 -5.87 -5.75
N LEU A 95 -16.60 -6.13 -4.47
CA LEU A 95 -16.98 -7.38 -3.82
C LEU A 95 -18.50 -7.61 -3.86
N LEU A 96 -19.26 -6.52 -3.66
CA LEU A 96 -20.72 -6.51 -3.53
C LEU A 96 -21.46 -6.12 -4.83
N ALA A 97 -20.75 -6.02 -5.96
CA ALA A 97 -21.27 -5.47 -7.21
C ALA A 97 -22.49 -6.22 -7.81
N ASP A 98 -22.75 -7.45 -7.39
CA ASP A 98 -23.89 -8.26 -7.86
C ASP A 98 -25.14 -8.12 -6.97
N GLY A 99 -25.12 -7.22 -5.98
CA GLY A 99 -26.20 -7.06 -5.01
C GLY A 99 -26.07 -7.94 -3.77
N THR A 100 -24.93 -8.61 -3.58
CA THR A 100 -24.60 -9.26 -2.29
C THR A 100 -24.74 -8.25 -1.15
N ASP A 101 -25.47 -8.62 -0.10
CA ASP A 101 -25.86 -7.74 1.00
C ASP A 101 -25.32 -8.19 2.36
N SER A 102 -24.49 -9.23 2.40
CA SER A 102 -23.87 -9.77 3.62
C SER A 102 -22.40 -10.07 3.42
N ALA A 103 -21.57 -9.64 4.36
CA ALA A 103 -20.13 -9.83 4.31
C ALA A 103 -19.55 -10.15 5.70
N VAL A 104 -18.50 -10.97 5.74
CA VAL A 104 -17.68 -11.17 6.94
C VAL A 104 -16.31 -10.50 6.77
N ASP A 105 -15.86 -9.78 7.81
CA ASP A 105 -14.50 -9.27 7.94
C ASP A 105 -13.72 -10.18 8.90
N LEU A 106 -12.89 -11.07 8.33
CA LEU A 106 -12.14 -12.10 9.06
C LEU A 106 -10.80 -11.52 9.54
N GLY A 107 -10.78 -11.03 10.78
CA GLY A 107 -9.65 -10.28 11.35
C GLY A 107 -9.86 -8.77 11.27
N CYS A 108 -10.97 -8.28 11.84
CA CYS A 108 -11.47 -6.94 11.61
C CYS A 108 -10.56 -5.81 12.14
N ALA A 109 -9.62 -6.10 13.05
CA ALA A 109 -8.64 -5.15 13.56
C ALA A 109 -9.26 -3.84 14.09
N ALA A 110 -9.09 -2.71 13.40
CA ALA A 110 -9.73 -1.43 13.76
C ALA A 110 -10.96 -1.08 12.90
N GLY A 111 -11.42 -2.01 12.05
CA GLY A 111 -12.67 -1.90 11.31
C GLY A 111 -12.60 -1.13 9.99
N THR A 112 -11.43 -0.95 9.37
CA THR A 112 -11.34 -0.21 8.10
C THR A 112 -12.12 -0.90 6.96
N ASP A 113 -11.96 -2.22 6.82
CA ASP A 113 -12.70 -3.01 5.84
C ASP A 113 -14.17 -3.18 6.25
N THR A 114 -14.42 -3.48 7.55
CA THR A 114 -15.78 -3.49 8.14
C THR A 114 -16.60 -2.24 7.80
N VAL A 115 -16.07 -1.05 8.07
CA VAL A 115 -16.77 0.23 7.81
C VAL A 115 -16.99 0.43 6.31
N ALA A 116 -16.03 0.06 5.46
CA ALA A 116 -16.17 0.18 4.02
C ALA A 116 -17.27 -0.74 3.46
N LEU A 117 -17.38 -1.96 3.98
CA LEU A 117 -18.45 -2.90 3.64
C LEU A 117 -19.83 -2.38 4.07
N ALA A 118 -19.94 -1.87 5.31
CA ALA A 118 -21.19 -1.31 5.82
C ALA A 118 -21.63 -0.07 5.02
N ARG A 119 -20.70 0.84 4.72
CA ARG A 119 -20.97 2.00 3.84
C ARG A 119 -21.37 1.62 2.41
N ALA A 120 -20.96 0.44 1.94
CA ALA A 120 -21.37 -0.11 0.66
C ALA A 120 -22.73 -0.84 0.71
N GLY A 121 -23.39 -0.88 1.88
CA GLY A 121 -24.73 -1.42 2.07
C GLY A 121 -24.77 -2.89 2.50
N ALA A 122 -23.66 -3.49 2.90
CA ALA A 122 -23.66 -4.84 3.45
C ALA A 122 -23.94 -4.86 4.95
N ARG A 123 -24.66 -5.89 5.39
CA ARG A 123 -24.69 -6.36 6.77
C ARG A 123 -23.38 -7.08 7.06
N VAL A 124 -22.61 -6.57 8.01
CA VAL A 124 -21.23 -7.01 8.26
C VAL A 124 -21.11 -7.78 9.56
N LEU A 125 -20.60 -9.01 9.48
CA LEU A 125 -20.08 -9.73 10.63
C LEU A 125 -18.58 -9.45 10.76
N ALA A 126 -18.16 -8.67 11.74
CA ALA A 126 -16.77 -8.39 12.02
C ALA A 126 -16.23 -9.37 13.08
N VAL A 127 -15.19 -10.12 12.73
CA VAL A 127 -14.64 -11.18 13.59
C VAL A 127 -13.20 -10.87 13.95
N ASP A 128 -12.85 -10.98 15.23
CA ASP A 128 -11.45 -11.02 15.66
C ASP A 128 -11.30 -11.86 16.93
N ARG A 129 -10.13 -12.46 17.11
CA ARG A 129 -9.76 -13.16 18.36
C ARG A 129 -9.31 -12.18 19.44
N ASP A 130 -8.75 -11.03 19.03
CA ASP A 130 -8.27 -10.01 19.94
C ASP A 130 -9.46 -9.20 20.50
N PRO A 131 -9.68 -9.20 21.83
CA PRO A 131 -10.72 -8.38 22.44
C PRO A 131 -10.55 -6.87 22.17
N LEU A 132 -9.32 -6.37 22.06
CA LEU A 132 -9.08 -4.95 21.78
C LEU A 132 -9.47 -4.59 20.34
N ALA A 133 -9.14 -5.44 19.36
CA ALA A 133 -9.58 -5.26 17.97
C ALA A 133 -11.11 -5.20 17.85
N ARG A 134 -11.82 -6.09 18.54
CA ARG A 134 -13.29 -6.06 18.54
C ARG A 134 -13.85 -4.78 19.14
N GLU A 135 -13.35 -4.35 20.28
CA GLU A 135 -13.80 -3.10 20.92
C GLU A 135 -13.47 -1.88 20.06
N LEU A 136 -12.32 -1.86 19.37
CA LEU A 136 -11.95 -0.82 18.42
C LEU A 136 -12.89 -0.78 17.22
N THR A 137 -13.16 -1.95 16.63
CA THR A 137 -14.06 -2.06 15.47
C THR A 137 -15.46 -1.61 15.83
N ALA A 138 -16.00 -2.04 16.97
CA ALA A 138 -17.31 -1.60 17.45
C ALA A 138 -17.35 -0.09 17.72
N ALA A 139 -16.33 0.45 18.39
CA ALA A 139 -16.25 1.88 18.67
C ALA A 139 -16.14 2.72 17.39
N ASN A 140 -15.39 2.25 16.39
CA ASN A 140 -15.21 2.95 15.12
C ASN A 140 -16.45 2.86 14.23
N ALA A 141 -17.14 1.72 14.20
CA ALA A 141 -18.42 1.59 13.51
C ALA A 141 -19.45 2.58 14.06
N ALA A 142 -19.58 2.67 15.38
CA ALA A 142 -20.47 3.62 16.05
C ALA A 142 -20.05 5.08 15.83
N ALA A 143 -18.76 5.39 15.95
CA ALA A 143 -18.24 6.74 15.72
C ALA A 143 -18.47 7.25 14.29
N LEU A 144 -18.59 6.33 13.32
CA LEU A 144 -18.84 6.62 11.91
C LEU A 144 -20.30 6.39 11.50
N GLY A 145 -21.19 6.05 12.43
CA GLY A 145 -22.63 5.90 12.22
C GLY A 145 -23.02 4.75 11.30
N VAL A 146 -22.29 3.63 11.36
CA VAL A 146 -22.56 2.43 10.56
C VAL A 146 -22.80 1.18 11.44
N ASP A 147 -22.99 1.36 12.73
CA ASP A 147 -23.13 0.28 13.71
C ASP A 147 -24.44 -0.49 13.62
N ASP A 148 -25.49 0.10 13.02
CA ASP A 148 -26.77 -0.59 12.78
C ASP A 148 -26.64 -1.84 11.90
N ASP A 149 -25.63 -1.87 11.02
CA ASP A 149 -25.36 -2.96 10.08
C ASP A 149 -24.12 -3.79 10.45
N VAL A 150 -23.53 -3.59 11.65
CA VAL A 150 -22.27 -4.23 12.04
C VAL A 150 -22.43 -5.05 13.32
N TRP A 151 -22.15 -6.35 13.24
CA TRP A 151 -22.08 -7.26 14.39
C TRP A 151 -20.64 -7.67 14.65
N VAL A 152 -20.10 -7.33 15.82
CA VAL A 152 -18.73 -7.67 16.21
C VAL A 152 -18.71 -8.87 17.14
N VAL A 153 -18.02 -9.94 16.77
CA VAL A 153 -18.00 -11.20 17.53
C VAL A 153 -16.58 -11.72 17.74
N ALA A 154 -16.38 -12.45 18.85
CA ALA A 154 -15.16 -13.22 19.06
C ALA A 154 -15.16 -14.46 18.16
N GLY A 155 -14.07 -14.70 17.45
CA GLY A 155 -13.92 -15.90 16.62
C GLY A 155 -12.54 -16.02 16.02
N ASP A 156 -12.21 -17.24 15.58
CA ASP A 156 -10.99 -17.52 14.82
C ASP A 156 -11.33 -17.66 13.33
N ALA A 157 -10.61 -16.92 12.48
CA ALA A 157 -10.78 -16.99 11.04
C ALA A 157 -10.50 -18.41 10.50
N ILE A 158 -9.60 -19.18 11.14
CA ILE A 158 -9.29 -20.56 10.74
C ILE A 158 -10.53 -21.43 10.89
N ASP A 159 -11.15 -21.44 12.08
CA ASP A 159 -12.33 -22.25 12.37
C ASP A 159 -13.52 -21.88 11.48
N LEU A 160 -13.72 -20.58 11.23
CA LEU A 160 -14.80 -20.10 10.37
C LEU A 160 -14.62 -20.52 8.91
N VAL A 161 -13.40 -20.42 8.38
CA VAL A 161 -13.09 -20.87 7.02
C VAL A 161 -13.19 -22.39 6.91
N ASP A 162 -12.76 -23.13 7.94
CA ASP A 162 -12.88 -24.59 7.99
C ASP A 162 -14.35 -25.04 7.99
N ALA A 163 -15.24 -24.27 8.60
CA ALA A 163 -16.68 -24.51 8.60
C ALA A 163 -17.44 -23.96 7.37
N ALA A 164 -16.75 -23.22 6.47
CA ALA A 164 -17.34 -22.62 5.28
C ALA A 164 -17.91 -23.69 4.34
N ARG A 165 -19.10 -23.42 3.81
CA ARG A 165 -19.89 -24.38 3.01
C ARG A 165 -20.90 -23.65 2.14
N GLY A 166 -21.26 -24.25 1.01
CA GLY A 166 -22.28 -23.70 0.12
C GLY A 166 -21.93 -22.33 -0.50
N GLY A 167 -20.65 -21.95 -0.54
CA GLY A 167 -20.23 -20.64 -1.02
C GLY A 167 -20.17 -19.56 0.07
N GLU A 168 -20.50 -19.90 1.32
CA GLU A 168 -20.62 -18.95 2.43
C GLU A 168 -19.66 -19.28 3.57
N VAL A 169 -19.31 -18.25 4.34
CA VAL A 169 -18.50 -18.35 5.57
C VAL A 169 -19.17 -17.54 6.68
N ALA A 170 -19.32 -18.13 7.86
CA ALA A 170 -20.04 -17.52 8.99
C ALA A 170 -21.48 -17.04 8.65
N GLY A 171 -22.12 -17.65 7.64
CA GLY A 171 -23.46 -17.26 7.16
C GLY A 171 -23.47 -16.00 6.29
N CYS A 172 -22.31 -15.52 5.84
CA CYS A 172 -22.17 -14.40 4.93
C CYS A 172 -21.77 -14.88 3.53
N ALA A 173 -22.35 -14.23 2.50
CA ALA A 173 -22.09 -14.57 1.11
C ALA A 173 -20.74 -14.01 0.60
N ALA A 174 -20.25 -12.93 1.20
CA ALA A 174 -18.95 -12.33 0.89
C ALA A 174 -17.98 -12.38 2.09
N ALA A 175 -16.68 -12.36 1.80
CA ALA A 175 -15.63 -12.37 2.81
C ALA A 175 -14.45 -11.44 2.47
N VAL A 176 -13.94 -10.76 3.48
CA VAL A 176 -12.64 -10.07 3.45
C VAL A 176 -11.70 -10.74 4.44
N LEU A 177 -10.44 -10.91 4.06
CA LEU A 177 -9.38 -11.43 4.93
C LEU A 177 -8.08 -10.66 4.71
N ASP A 178 -7.48 -10.15 5.79
CA ASP A 178 -6.14 -9.55 5.80
C ASP A 178 -5.26 -10.26 6.82
N PRO A 179 -4.55 -11.33 6.44
CA PRO A 179 -3.71 -12.07 7.37
C PRO A 179 -2.63 -11.18 7.98
N ALA A 180 -2.46 -11.30 9.30
CA ALA A 180 -1.36 -10.65 9.99
C ALA A 180 -0.02 -11.23 9.51
N ARG A 181 0.85 -10.34 9.05
CA ARG A 181 2.19 -10.68 8.49
C ARG A 181 3.32 -10.21 9.39
N ARG A 182 3.03 -9.95 10.67
CA ARG A 182 4.01 -9.52 11.66
C ARG A 182 3.87 -10.37 12.91
N ALA A 183 4.99 -10.85 13.42
CA ALA A 183 5.09 -11.53 14.71
C ALA A 183 6.33 -10.99 15.43
N GLY A 184 6.17 -10.54 16.68
CA GLY A 184 7.26 -9.97 17.47
C GLY A 184 7.98 -8.79 16.79
N GLY A 185 7.24 -7.94 16.07
CA GLY A 185 7.78 -6.77 15.37
C GLY A 185 8.53 -7.08 14.05
N ARG A 186 8.67 -8.35 13.66
CA ARG A 186 9.35 -8.74 12.41
C ARG A 186 8.35 -9.06 11.31
N ARG A 187 8.67 -8.68 10.08
CA ARG A 187 7.88 -9.01 8.88
C ARG A 187 8.02 -10.50 8.56
N GLN A 188 6.90 -11.16 8.38
CA GLN A 188 6.80 -12.56 7.99
C GLN A 188 6.71 -12.67 6.46
N LEU A 189 7.77 -13.19 5.85
CA LEU A 189 7.87 -13.31 4.39
C LEU A 189 7.20 -14.59 3.88
N ASP A 190 7.38 -15.70 4.59
CA ASP A 190 6.78 -16.99 4.26
C ASP A 190 5.27 -16.96 4.58
N PRO A 191 4.38 -17.10 3.57
CA PRO A 191 2.93 -17.11 3.74
C PRO A 191 2.39 -18.19 4.67
N ASP A 192 3.10 -19.30 4.82
CA ASP A 192 2.65 -20.42 5.65
C ASP A 192 2.75 -20.09 7.16
N ARG A 193 3.38 -18.97 7.52
CA ARG A 193 3.48 -18.44 8.89
C ARG A 193 2.67 -17.17 9.13
N TRP A 194 1.84 -16.75 8.19
CA TRP A 194 0.87 -15.68 8.44
C TRP A 194 -0.16 -16.13 9.48
N SER A 195 -0.93 -15.18 10.01
CA SER A 195 -2.04 -15.46 10.92
C SER A 195 -3.33 -14.84 10.35
N PRO A 196 -4.24 -15.63 9.74
CA PRO A 196 -4.15 -17.09 9.55
C PRO A 196 -3.12 -17.50 8.47
N PRO A 197 -2.68 -18.77 8.45
CA PRO A 197 -1.68 -19.26 7.50
C PRO A 197 -2.23 -19.34 6.07
N TRP A 198 -1.34 -19.49 5.09
CA TRP A 198 -1.69 -19.62 3.68
C TRP A 198 -2.72 -20.72 3.38
N SER A 199 -2.72 -21.83 4.11
CA SER A 199 -3.72 -22.90 3.95
C SER A 199 -5.15 -22.39 4.16
N THR A 200 -5.38 -21.51 5.14
CA THR A 200 -6.67 -20.85 5.37
C THR A 200 -7.01 -19.90 4.22
N VAL A 201 -6.03 -19.15 3.70
CA VAL A 201 -6.24 -18.26 2.55
C VAL A 201 -6.70 -19.06 1.32
N ALA A 202 -6.01 -20.16 1.02
CA ALA A 202 -6.34 -21.03 -0.09
C ALA A 202 -7.73 -21.67 0.09
N ALA A 203 -8.05 -22.16 1.29
CA ALA A 203 -9.35 -22.72 1.61
C ALA A 203 -10.49 -21.70 1.47
N LEU A 204 -10.29 -20.45 1.91
CA LEU A 204 -11.27 -19.38 1.76
C LEU A 204 -11.55 -19.09 0.27
N LEU A 205 -10.50 -18.91 -0.54
CA LEU A 205 -10.62 -18.63 -1.97
C LEU A 205 -11.26 -19.78 -2.77
N ASP A 206 -11.11 -21.02 -2.30
CA ASP A 206 -11.73 -22.21 -2.89
C ASP A 206 -13.22 -22.32 -2.53
N ARG A 207 -13.56 -22.11 -1.25
CA ARG A 207 -14.90 -22.38 -0.70
C ARG A 207 -15.87 -21.20 -0.83
N VAL A 208 -15.37 -19.97 -0.91
CA VAL A 208 -16.17 -18.74 -0.91
C VAL A 208 -15.88 -17.97 -2.20
N PRO A 209 -16.74 -18.09 -3.23
CA PRO A 209 -16.51 -17.45 -4.53
C PRO A 209 -16.38 -15.93 -4.43
N ARG A 210 -17.09 -15.30 -3.48
CA ARG A 210 -17.02 -13.86 -3.19
C ARG A 210 -16.10 -13.53 -2.02
N ALA A 211 -14.83 -13.91 -2.14
CA ALA A 211 -13.81 -13.51 -1.20
C ALA A 211 -12.86 -12.45 -1.81
N VAL A 212 -12.28 -11.61 -0.96
CA VAL A 212 -11.09 -10.85 -1.30
C VAL A 212 -10.07 -10.99 -0.17
N VAL A 213 -8.84 -11.37 -0.53
CA VAL A 213 -7.77 -11.60 0.43
C VAL A 213 -6.62 -10.64 0.15
N LYS A 214 -6.21 -9.87 1.16
CA LYS A 214 -4.99 -9.06 1.09
C LYS A 214 -3.78 -9.97 1.29
N VAL A 215 -2.75 -9.77 0.47
CA VAL A 215 -1.52 -10.57 0.50
C VAL A 215 -0.27 -9.70 0.47
N ALA A 216 0.89 -10.30 0.74
CA ALA A 216 2.17 -9.62 0.50
C ALA A 216 2.33 -9.29 -0.98
N PRO A 217 2.76 -8.05 -1.35
CA PRO A 217 3.07 -7.73 -2.74
C PRO A 217 4.05 -8.71 -3.38
N GLY A 218 4.96 -9.26 -2.58
CA GLY A 218 5.94 -10.26 -2.96
C GLY A 218 5.46 -11.72 -2.96
N LEU A 219 4.14 -11.99 -2.82
CA LEU A 219 3.61 -13.36 -2.92
C LEU A 219 3.98 -13.98 -4.27
N ASP A 220 4.53 -15.19 -4.24
CA ASP A 220 4.92 -15.91 -5.46
C ASP A 220 3.70 -16.17 -6.35
N HIS A 221 3.91 -16.01 -7.65
CA HIS A 221 2.85 -16.07 -8.65
C HIS A 221 2.22 -17.46 -8.80
N ASP A 222 2.99 -18.51 -8.50
CA ASP A 222 2.57 -19.92 -8.50
C ASP A 222 1.64 -20.27 -7.34
N ARG A 223 1.66 -19.48 -6.26
CA ARG A 223 0.74 -19.64 -5.13
C ARG A 223 -0.67 -19.17 -5.47
N VAL A 224 -0.86 -18.30 -6.46
CA VAL A 224 -2.20 -17.81 -6.82
C VAL A 224 -3.03 -18.98 -7.37
N PRO A 225 -4.17 -19.35 -6.74
CA PRO A 225 -5.00 -20.45 -7.24
C PRO A 225 -5.51 -20.18 -8.66
N ALA A 226 -5.65 -21.23 -9.48
CA ALA A 226 -6.21 -21.08 -10.82
C ALA A 226 -7.57 -20.37 -10.77
N GLY A 227 -7.88 -19.45 -11.68
CA GLY A 227 -9.16 -18.73 -11.72
C GLY A 227 -9.39 -17.68 -10.62
N VAL A 228 -8.40 -17.43 -9.76
CA VAL A 228 -8.35 -16.27 -8.84
C VAL A 228 -7.60 -15.15 -9.53
N GLU A 229 -8.20 -13.95 -9.58
CA GLU A 229 -7.56 -12.75 -10.09
C GLU A 229 -6.58 -12.18 -9.05
N ALA A 230 -5.34 -11.93 -9.47
CA ALA A 230 -4.36 -11.22 -8.64
C ALA A 230 -4.21 -9.76 -9.07
N GLU A 231 -4.31 -8.86 -8.11
CA GLU A 231 -4.22 -7.42 -8.32
C GLU A 231 -3.11 -6.79 -7.49
N TRP A 232 -2.34 -5.87 -8.08
CA TRP A 232 -1.40 -5.01 -7.38
C TRP A 232 -1.82 -3.55 -7.52
N VAL A 233 -1.97 -2.87 -6.39
CA VAL A 233 -2.41 -1.46 -6.34
C VAL A 233 -1.23 -0.58 -5.94
N SER A 234 -0.89 0.38 -6.79
CA SER A 234 0.11 1.42 -6.54
C SER A 234 -0.55 2.76 -6.28
N VAL A 235 -0.08 3.47 -5.25
CA VAL A 235 -0.46 4.86 -4.97
C VAL A 235 0.82 5.68 -4.88
N GLY A 236 0.94 6.73 -5.69
CA GLY A 236 2.12 7.60 -5.67
C GLY A 236 3.42 6.88 -6.07
N GLY A 237 3.34 5.82 -6.89
CA GLY A 237 4.52 5.07 -7.34
C GLY A 237 5.04 4.04 -6.34
N SER A 238 4.22 3.60 -5.38
CA SER A 238 4.55 2.52 -4.45
C SER A 238 3.39 1.55 -4.34
N ILE A 239 3.66 0.25 -4.37
CA ILE A 239 2.62 -0.77 -4.13
C ILE A 239 2.17 -0.66 -2.68
N VAL A 240 0.88 -0.45 -2.50
CA VAL A 240 0.25 -0.31 -1.20
C VAL A 240 -0.61 -1.51 -0.84
N GLU A 241 -1.14 -2.21 -1.84
CA GLU A 241 -1.95 -3.41 -1.65
C GLU A 241 -1.63 -4.43 -2.74
N ALA A 242 -1.75 -5.71 -2.37
CA ALA A 242 -1.88 -6.81 -3.31
C ALA A 242 -3.07 -7.65 -2.86
N LEU A 243 -3.93 -8.00 -3.80
CA LEU A 243 -5.23 -8.60 -3.55
C LEU A 243 -5.40 -9.87 -4.38
N LEU A 244 -6.05 -10.85 -3.80
CA LEU A 244 -6.56 -12.03 -4.49
C LEU A 244 -8.08 -11.97 -4.45
N TRP A 245 -8.70 -11.95 -5.63
CA TRP A 245 -10.15 -11.93 -5.78
C TRP A 245 -10.65 -13.35 -6.01
N GLY A 246 -11.64 -13.78 -5.24
CA GLY A 246 -12.30 -15.07 -5.40
C GLY A 246 -12.89 -15.24 -6.80
N ARG A 247 -13.13 -16.49 -7.20
CA ARG A 247 -13.57 -16.85 -8.55
C ARG A 247 -14.89 -16.18 -8.97
N GLY A 248 -15.77 -15.85 -8.02
CA GLY A 248 -17.03 -15.16 -8.27
C GLY A 248 -16.90 -13.65 -8.48
N VAL A 249 -15.71 -13.09 -8.27
CA VAL A 249 -15.40 -11.64 -8.40
C VAL A 249 -14.31 -11.39 -9.44
N SER A 250 -13.51 -12.41 -9.72
CA SER A 250 -12.46 -12.38 -10.72
C SER A 250 -13.05 -12.09 -12.10
N ALA A 251 -12.49 -11.09 -12.78
CA ALA A 251 -12.87 -10.69 -14.14
C ALA A 251 -11.73 -10.92 -15.14
N THR A 252 -10.50 -11.06 -14.64
CA THR A 252 -9.30 -11.26 -15.44
C THR A 252 -8.32 -12.16 -14.70
N TRP A 253 -7.15 -12.47 -15.27
CA TRP A 253 -6.12 -13.24 -14.56
C TRP A 253 -5.29 -12.34 -13.65
N ARG A 254 -4.86 -11.18 -14.16
CA ARG A 254 -4.09 -10.20 -13.38
C ARG A 254 -4.45 -8.77 -13.68
N ARG A 255 -4.25 -7.92 -12.66
CA ARG A 255 -4.49 -6.49 -12.72
C ARG A 255 -3.34 -5.69 -12.11
N ALA A 256 -2.92 -4.63 -12.79
CA ALA A 256 -2.19 -3.53 -12.19
C ALA A 256 -3.12 -2.32 -12.07
N THR A 257 -3.27 -1.82 -10.85
CA THR A 257 -4.05 -0.61 -10.57
C THR A 257 -3.11 0.50 -10.14
N VAL A 258 -3.09 1.60 -10.86
CA VAL A 258 -2.24 2.76 -10.57
C VAL A 258 -3.11 3.96 -10.23
N VAL A 259 -2.96 4.45 -9.00
CA VAL A 259 -3.68 5.62 -8.50
C VAL A 259 -2.76 6.86 -8.55
N ARG A 260 -3.18 7.86 -9.32
CA ARG A 260 -2.50 9.15 -9.52
C ARG A 260 -3.46 10.28 -9.14
N GLY A 261 -3.24 10.89 -7.98
CA GLY A 261 -4.23 11.81 -7.41
C GLY A 261 -5.57 11.07 -7.22
N ASP A 262 -6.64 11.64 -7.75
CA ASP A 262 -7.99 11.04 -7.69
C ASP A 262 -8.30 10.12 -8.88
N THR A 263 -7.35 9.94 -9.82
CA THR A 263 -7.56 9.09 -11.00
C THR A 263 -7.03 7.69 -10.77
N VAL A 264 -7.84 6.69 -11.13
CA VAL A 264 -7.50 5.27 -11.09
C VAL A 264 -7.32 4.77 -12.52
N HIS A 265 -6.16 4.18 -12.81
CA HIS A 265 -5.88 3.51 -14.08
C HIS A 265 -5.74 2.01 -13.83
N GLU A 266 -6.39 1.19 -14.66
CA GLU A 266 -6.29 -0.28 -14.58
C GLU A 266 -5.73 -0.88 -15.87
N LEU A 267 -4.76 -1.79 -15.72
CA LEU A 267 -4.19 -2.60 -16.79
C LEU A 267 -4.45 -4.07 -16.46
N THR A 268 -5.08 -4.80 -17.36
CA THR A 268 -5.55 -6.17 -17.14
C THR A 268 -5.01 -7.14 -18.19
N ALA A 269 -4.95 -8.42 -17.84
CA ALA A 269 -4.66 -9.51 -18.77
C ALA A 269 -5.37 -10.78 -18.35
N ASP A 270 -6.00 -11.46 -19.31
CA ASP A 270 -6.76 -12.71 -19.07
C ASP A 270 -5.88 -13.96 -19.10
N ALA A 271 -4.64 -13.82 -19.56
CA ALA A 271 -3.61 -14.86 -19.56
C ALA A 271 -2.22 -14.21 -19.51
N ASP A 272 -1.18 -15.03 -19.38
CA ASP A 272 0.22 -14.57 -19.42
C ASP A 272 0.54 -13.91 -20.77
N PRO A 273 0.81 -12.59 -20.81
CA PRO A 273 1.15 -11.89 -22.05
C PRO A 273 2.58 -12.19 -22.52
N GLY A 274 3.36 -12.97 -21.75
CA GLY A 274 4.76 -13.26 -22.05
C GLY A 274 5.68 -12.08 -21.80
N ALA A 275 6.98 -12.29 -22.06
CA ALA A 275 7.99 -11.26 -21.90
C ALA A 275 7.93 -10.24 -23.05
N ALA A 276 8.24 -8.98 -22.73
CA ALA A 276 8.48 -7.96 -23.74
C ALA A 276 9.79 -8.23 -24.49
N ASP A 277 9.84 -7.87 -25.78
CA ASP A 277 11.08 -7.93 -26.54
C ASP A 277 12.15 -7.01 -25.93
N SER A 278 13.41 -7.44 -25.98
CA SER A 278 14.56 -6.62 -25.58
C SER A 278 15.28 -6.04 -26.79
N GLY A 279 15.78 -4.81 -26.66
CA GLY A 279 16.50 -4.11 -27.72
C GLY A 279 17.54 -3.12 -27.18
N PRO A 280 18.28 -2.42 -28.06
CA PRO A 280 19.21 -1.39 -27.64
C PRO A 280 18.49 -0.22 -26.97
N VAL A 281 19.19 0.48 -26.07
CA VAL A 281 18.69 1.73 -25.48
C VAL A 281 18.44 2.76 -26.60
N ARG A 282 17.26 3.35 -26.59
CA ARG A 282 16.81 4.41 -27.51
C ARG A 282 16.77 5.77 -26.80
N GLY A 283 16.17 6.79 -27.44
CA GLY A 283 16.18 8.18 -26.96
C GLY A 283 15.48 8.41 -25.62
N TRP A 284 14.61 7.50 -25.19
CA TRP A 284 13.88 7.60 -23.93
C TRP A 284 13.94 6.30 -23.14
N LEU A 285 14.08 6.43 -21.83
CA LEU A 285 13.99 5.36 -20.86
C LEU A 285 12.68 5.51 -20.07
N HIS A 286 11.93 4.44 -19.93
CA HIS A 286 10.67 4.41 -19.20
C HIS A 286 10.81 3.46 -18.02
N GLU A 287 10.55 3.98 -16.83
CA GLU A 287 10.43 3.22 -15.59
C GLU A 287 8.97 2.83 -15.38
N PRO A 288 8.58 1.55 -15.55
CA PRO A 288 7.23 1.12 -15.27
C PRO A 288 6.88 1.25 -13.80
N ASP A 289 5.61 1.55 -13.53
CA ASP A 289 5.07 1.61 -12.17
C ASP A 289 5.24 0.25 -11.47
N PRO A 290 5.59 0.21 -10.17
CA PRO A 290 5.76 -1.04 -9.43
C PRO A 290 4.58 -2.03 -9.55
N ALA A 291 3.33 -1.55 -9.66
CA ALA A 291 2.18 -2.43 -9.86
C ALA A 291 2.22 -3.14 -11.24
N VAL A 292 2.62 -2.43 -12.30
CA VAL A 292 2.83 -3.01 -13.64
C VAL A 292 3.95 -4.05 -13.59
N ILE A 293 5.04 -3.74 -12.90
CA ILE A 293 6.17 -4.67 -12.76
C ILE A 293 5.73 -5.94 -12.01
N ARG A 294 5.07 -5.78 -10.86
CA ARG A 294 4.76 -6.92 -9.99
C ARG A 294 3.63 -7.80 -10.50
N SER A 295 2.69 -7.23 -11.25
CA SER A 295 1.66 -7.98 -11.98
C SER A 295 2.22 -8.79 -13.16
N GLY A 296 3.43 -8.46 -13.64
CA GLY A 296 4.02 -9.10 -14.82
C GLY A 296 3.47 -8.57 -16.13
N LEU A 297 2.74 -7.45 -16.14
CA LEU A 297 2.08 -6.90 -17.31
C LEU A 297 2.94 -5.90 -18.10
N VAL A 298 4.26 -5.96 -17.92
CA VAL A 298 5.23 -5.03 -18.54
C VAL A 298 5.18 -5.12 -20.08
N SER A 299 4.94 -6.30 -20.65
CA SER A 299 4.83 -6.49 -22.10
C SER A 299 3.65 -5.77 -22.73
N LEU A 300 2.52 -5.66 -22.02
CA LEU A 300 1.38 -4.88 -22.49
C LEU A 300 1.72 -3.38 -22.56
N VAL A 301 2.41 -2.86 -21.55
CA VAL A 301 2.91 -1.47 -21.56
C VAL A 301 3.98 -1.28 -22.62
N ALA A 302 4.85 -2.26 -22.85
CA ALA A 302 5.84 -2.20 -23.92
C ALA A 302 5.16 -2.07 -25.29
N ALA A 303 4.16 -2.90 -25.57
CA ALA A 303 3.40 -2.87 -26.82
C ALA A 303 2.68 -1.53 -27.03
N ASP A 304 1.96 -1.03 -26.02
CA ASP A 304 1.25 0.26 -26.06
C ASP A 304 2.19 1.44 -26.39
N LEU A 305 3.40 1.43 -25.83
CA LEU A 305 4.39 2.48 -26.03
C LEU A 305 5.27 2.29 -27.28
N GLY A 306 5.13 1.18 -28.01
CA GLY A 306 6.11 0.79 -29.03
C GLY A 306 7.54 0.68 -28.45
N ALA A 307 7.64 0.27 -27.20
CA ALA A 307 8.84 0.19 -26.39
C ALA A 307 9.40 -1.24 -26.32
N THR A 308 10.67 -1.37 -25.95
CA THR A 308 11.36 -2.66 -25.74
C THR A 308 12.08 -2.62 -24.40
N LEU A 309 12.38 -3.76 -23.79
CA LEU A 309 13.24 -3.83 -22.61
C LEU A 309 14.69 -3.47 -22.98
N VAL A 310 15.42 -2.85 -22.05
CA VAL A 310 16.87 -2.62 -22.19
C VAL A 310 17.70 -3.87 -21.87
N ASP A 311 17.11 -4.81 -21.13
CA ASP A 311 17.68 -6.10 -20.75
C ASP A 311 16.53 -7.08 -20.45
N PRO A 312 16.59 -8.36 -20.89
CA PRO A 312 15.51 -9.33 -20.69
C PRO A 312 15.08 -9.58 -19.24
N THR A 313 15.92 -9.22 -18.27
CA THR A 313 15.72 -9.54 -16.85
C THR A 313 15.55 -8.30 -15.97
N ILE A 314 15.38 -7.12 -16.57
CA ILE A 314 15.19 -5.85 -15.87
C ILE A 314 14.01 -5.10 -16.49
N ALA A 315 13.03 -4.74 -15.66
CA ALA A 315 11.88 -3.95 -16.07
C ALA A 315 12.21 -2.45 -16.23
N TYR A 316 13.06 -2.12 -17.21
CA TYR A 316 13.18 -0.79 -17.80
C TYR A 316 12.87 -0.90 -19.29
N LEU A 317 11.92 -0.07 -19.75
CA LEU A 317 11.53 0.00 -21.14
C LEU A 317 12.26 1.16 -21.82
N THR A 318 12.41 1.12 -23.15
CA THR A 318 13.00 2.20 -23.93
C THR A 318 12.26 2.39 -25.24
N SER A 319 12.07 3.65 -25.64
CA SER A 319 11.43 4.01 -26.90
C SER A 319 12.12 5.18 -27.60
N GLY A 320 11.68 5.47 -28.83
CA GLY A 320 12.18 6.61 -29.60
C GLY A 320 11.62 7.97 -29.13
N ALA A 321 10.52 7.98 -28.37
CA ALA A 321 9.80 9.19 -28.00
C ALA A 321 9.43 9.21 -26.50
N ALA A 322 9.08 10.38 -25.97
CA ALA A 322 8.54 10.47 -24.62
C ALA A 322 7.20 9.74 -24.55
N ALA A 323 6.92 9.07 -23.43
CA ALA A 323 5.61 8.49 -23.17
C ALA A 323 4.84 9.35 -22.15
N GLY A 324 3.64 9.79 -22.53
CA GLY A 324 2.67 10.45 -21.66
C GLY A 324 1.68 9.45 -21.04
N SER A 325 2.19 8.35 -20.50
CA SER A 325 1.39 7.21 -20.04
C SER A 325 1.40 7.12 -18.51
N PRO A 326 0.25 6.79 -17.86
CA PRO A 326 0.19 6.64 -16.40
C PRO A 326 1.03 5.47 -15.87
N TRP A 327 1.37 4.53 -16.76
CA TRP A 327 2.09 3.30 -16.44
C TRP A 327 3.59 3.49 -16.23
N VAL A 328 4.16 4.61 -16.69
CA VAL A 328 5.61 4.81 -16.68
C VAL A 328 6.00 6.21 -16.23
N SER A 329 7.19 6.34 -15.67
CA SER A 329 7.92 7.62 -15.64
C SER A 329 8.95 7.62 -16.76
N SER A 330 8.95 8.65 -17.61
CA SER A 330 9.82 8.75 -18.79
C SER A 330 10.97 9.71 -18.54
N TYR A 331 12.18 9.31 -18.93
CA TYR A 331 13.42 10.07 -18.80
C TYR A 331 14.11 10.13 -20.16
N ARG A 332 14.49 11.32 -20.63
CA ARG A 332 15.25 11.45 -21.87
C ARG A 332 16.65 10.91 -21.65
N VAL A 333 17.13 10.02 -22.51
CA VAL A 333 18.48 9.47 -22.42
C VAL A 333 19.46 10.44 -23.07
N ASP A 334 20.38 11.01 -22.29
CA ASP A 334 21.43 11.89 -22.78
C ASP A 334 22.74 11.13 -23.05
N GLU A 335 23.00 10.05 -22.29
CA GLU A 335 24.20 9.21 -22.45
C GLU A 335 23.97 7.79 -21.91
N VAL A 336 24.57 6.78 -22.56
CA VAL A 336 24.63 5.39 -22.07
C VAL A 336 26.09 4.97 -21.99
N LEU A 337 26.53 4.47 -20.84
CA LEU A 337 27.92 4.08 -20.63
C LEU A 337 28.06 2.88 -19.69
N PRO A 338 29.09 2.03 -19.86
CA PRO A 338 29.46 1.05 -18.85
C PRO A 338 29.66 1.72 -17.49
N PHE A 339 29.19 1.09 -16.42
CA PHE A 339 29.30 1.71 -15.10
C PHE A 339 30.76 1.84 -14.67
N HIS A 340 31.26 3.08 -14.61
CA HIS A 340 32.57 3.41 -14.07
C HIS A 340 32.52 4.77 -13.36
N LEU A 341 32.58 4.76 -12.02
CA LEU A 341 32.35 5.95 -11.18
C LEU A 341 33.17 7.17 -11.61
N LYS A 342 34.47 7.00 -11.89
CA LYS A 342 35.35 8.12 -12.31
C LYS A 342 34.91 8.75 -13.63
N ARG A 343 34.48 7.94 -14.60
CA ARG A 343 34.05 8.40 -15.93
C ARG A 343 32.69 9.11 -15.82
N LEU A 344 31.78 8.53 -15.06
CA LEU A 344 30.48 9.13 -14.77
C LEU A 344 30.62 10.49 -14.07
N ARG A 345 31.49 10.62 -13.06
CA ARG A 345 31.78 11.91 -12.41
C ARG A 345 32.35 12.95 -13.36
N ALA A 346 33.27 12.54 -14.25
CA ALA A 346 33.85 13.43 -15.25
C ALA A 346 32.80 13.94 -16.23
N LEU A 347 31.93 13.06 -16.72
CA LEU A 347 30.81 13.39 -17.61
C LEU A 347 29.85 14.39 -16.95
N LEU A 348 29.37 14.11 -15.73
CA LEU A 348 28.44 14.99 -15.02
C LEU A 348 29.05 16.38 -14.77
N ARG A 349 30.35 16.44 -14.43
CA ARG A 349 31.08 17.71 -14.27
C ARG A 349 31.17 18.48 -15.59
N ALA A 350 31.51 17.81 -16.69
CA ALA A 350 31.58 18.43 -18.02
C ALA A 350 30.22 18.99 -18.47
N ARG A 351 29.12 18.38 -18.01
CA ARG A 351 27.75 18.84 -18.25
C ARG A 351 27.24 19.88 -17.25
N GLY A 352 28.09 20.34 -16.31
CA GLY A 352 27.72 21.34 -15.30
C GLY A 352 26.70 20.84 -14.26
N VAL A 353 26.60 19.53 -14.05
CA VAL A 353 25.65 18.92 -13.09
C VAL A 353 26.23 18.97 -11.67
N GLY A 354 25.45 19.50 -10.72
CA GLY A 354 25.80 19.46 -9.30
C GLY A 354 24.90 18.59 -8.44
N ARG A 355 23.63 18.44 -8.82
CA ARG A 355 22.66 17.59 -8.10
C ARG A 355 22.26 16.40 -8.96
N VAL A 356 22.32 15.21 -8.38
CA VAL A 356 22.04 13.95 -9.07
C VAL A 356 20.98 13.18 -8.32
N VAL A 357 19.94 12.77 -9.03
CA VAL A 357 18.99 11.75 -8.56
C VAL A 357 19.51 10.40 -9.06
N VAL A 358 19.69 9.43 -8.17
CA VAL A 358 20.13 8.09 -8.56
C VAL A 358 18.96 7.13 -8.46
N LYS A 359 18.70 6.40 -9.55
CA LYS A 359 17.77 5.26 -9.60
C LYS A 359 18.56 3.98 -9.81
N LYS A 360 18.01 2.85 -9.37
CA LYS A 360 18.62 1.54 -9.58
C LYS A 360 17.61 0.47 -9.89
N ARG A 361 18.00 -0.47 -10.76
CA ARG A 361 17.35 -1.78 -10.91
C ARG A 361 18.37 -2.79 -11.43
N GLY A 362 18.57 -3.88 -10.70
CA GLY A 362 19.61 -4.88 -11.05
C GLY A 362 21.03 -4.44 -10.72
N SER A 363 21.21 -3.49 -9.79
CA SER A 363 22.51 -3.07 -9.28
C SER A 363 22.57 -3.19 -7.75
N ALA A 364 23.69 -3.66 -7.23
CA ALA A 364 23.95 -3.79 -5.79
C ALA A 364 24.34 -2.47 -5.12
N ILE A 365 24.56 -1.41 -5.90
CA ILE A 365 25.02 -0.11 -5.39
C ILE A 365 23.88 0.60 -4.66
N GLU A 366 24.19 1.28 -3.56
CA GLU A 366 23.19 2.03 -2.82
C GLU A 366 22.98 3.44 -3.41
N PRO A 367 21.74 3.81 -3.82
CA PRO A 367 21.48 5.05 -4.56
C PRO A 367 21.91 6.30 -3.81
N GLU A 368 21.64 6.39 -2.50
CA GLU A 368 21.98 7.56 -1.70
C GLU A 368 23.50 7.76 -1.58
N THR A 369 24.23 6.65 -1.40
CA THR A 369 25.68 6.67 -1.33
C THR A 369 26.27 7.13 -2.66
N LEU A 370 25.77 6.60 -3.78
CA LEU A 370 26.23 7.01 -5.10
C LEU A 370 25.85 8.47 -5.40
N ALA A 371 24.62 8.89 -5.08
CA ALA A 371 24.17 10.26 -5.29
C ALA A 371 25.11 11.26 -4.60
N ARG A 372 25.51 10.98 -3.35
CA ARG A 372 26.50 11.79 -2.61
C ARG A 372 27.86 11.82 -3.29
N GLN A 373 28.33 10.70 -3.85
CA GLN A 373 29.61 10.62 -4.58
C GLN A 373 29.59 11.33 -5.94
N LEU A 374 28.41 11.41 -6.58
CA LEU A 374 28.22 12.05 -7.89
C LEU A 374 27.94 13.55 -7.80
N ARG A 375 27.67 14.10 -6.61
CA ARG A 375 27.51 15.55 -6.42
C ARG A 375 28.73 16.32 -6.93
N GLY A 376 28.46 17.46 -7.53
CA GLY A 376 29.45 18.34 -8.14
C GLY A 376 29.17 19.81 -7.84
N PRO A 377 30.09 20.72 -8.23
CA PRO A 377 29.94 22.16 -7.99
C PRO A 377 28.99 22.86 -8.98
N GLY A 378 28.45 22.16 -9.97
CA GLY A 378 27.59 22.74 -11.00
C GLY A 378 26.18 23.09 -10.48
N SER A 379 25.45 23.91 -11.23
CA SER A 379 24.05 24.26 -10.92
C SER A 379 23.03 23.35 -11.60
N GLY A 380 23.47 22.48 -12.52
CA GLY A 380 22.62 21.56 -13.27
C GLY A 380 22.16 20.35 -12.46
N THR A 381 21.15 19.66 -13.00
CA THR A 381 20.59 18.42 -12.46
C THR A 381 20.63 17.31 -13.48
N ALA A 382 20.77 16.07 -13.02
CA ALA A 382 20.57 14.88 -13.87
C ALA A 382 19.98 13.72 -13.06
N THR A 383 19.32 12.81 -13.77
CA THR A 383 18.95 11.49 -13.27
C THR A 383 19.98 10.48 -13.76
N VAL A 384 20.56 9.70 -12.86
CA VAL A 384 21.46 8.59 -13.20
C VAL A 384 20.75 7.29 -12.88
N VAL A 385 20.53 6.45 -13.88
CA VAL A 385 19.94 5.13 -13.71
C VAL A 385 21.04 4.07 -13.77
N LEU A 386 21.24 3.36 -12.66
CA LEU A 386 22.11 2.20 -12.61
C LEU A 386 21.34 0.93 -12.91
N THR A 387 21.72 0.25 -13.99
CA THR A 387 21.02 -0.94 -14.41
C THR A 387 21.88 -1.89 -15.23
N ARG A 388 21.25 -2.88 -15.88
CA ARG A 388 21.89 -3.73 -16.88
C ARG A 388 21.34 -3.41 -18.25
N VAL A 389 22.21 -3.39 -19.25
CA VAL A 389 21.86 -3.25 -20.66
C VAL A 389 22.51 -4.41 -21.38
N ALA A 390 21.70 -5.24 -22.04
CA ALA A 390 22.15 -6.47 -22.71
C ALA A 390 23.13 -7.31 -21.84
N GLY A 391 22.79 -7.52 -20.56
CA GLY A 391 23.58 -8.30 -19.61
C GLY A 391 24.70 -7.54 -18.89
N ALA A 392 25.10 -6.36 -19.35
CA ALA A 392 26.24 -5.62 -18.80
C ALA A 392 25.82 -4.50 -17.82
N PRO A 393 26.48 -4.38 -16.64
CA PRO A 393 26.28 -3.26 -15.72
C PRO A 393 26.55 -1.91 -16.39
N SER A 394 25.55 -1.05 -16.40
CA SER A 394 25.55 0.21 -17.14
C SER A 394 24.97 1.36 -16.30
N ALA A 395 25.40 2.57 -16.63
CA ALA A 395 24.81 3.81 -16.19
C ALA A 395 24.17 4.51 -17.38
N LEU A 396 22.92 4.94 -17.23
CA LEU A 396 22.26 5.85 -18.15
C LEU A 396 22.20 7.21 -17.47
N VAL A 397 22.67 8.25 -18.15
CA VAL A 397 22.49 9.64 -17.73
C VAL A 397 21.30 10.19 -18.48
N CYS A 398 20.31 10.66 -17.72
CA CYS A 398 19.04 11.11 -18.23
C CYS A 398 18.68 12.49 -17.69
N ASP A 399 17.81 13.20 -18.41
CA ASP A 399 17.25 14.50 -18.06
C ASP A 399 18.30 15.49 -17.53
N VAL A 400 19.39 15.65 -18.29
CA VAL A 400 20.39 16.67 -18.00
C VAL A 400 19.77 18.05 -18.23
N HIS A 401 19.49 18.76 -17.15
CA HIS A 401 19.00 20.13 -17.16
C HIS A 401 20.07 21.08 -16.61
N GLN A 402 20.30 22.17 -17.32
CA GLN A 402 21.11 23.27 -16.82
C GLN A 402 20.19 24.28 -16.14
N SER A 403 20.52 24.74 -14.93
CA SER A 403 19.82 25.88 -14.35
C SER A 403 20.10 27.11 -15.21
N PRO A 404 19.09 27.97 -15.49
CA PRO A 404 19.36 29.24 -16.17
C PRO A 404 20.40 30.00 -15.35
N MET A 405 21.51 30.39 -15.99
CA MET A 405 22.49 31.26 -15.35
C MET A 405 21.76 32.55 -14.96
N SER A 406 21.72 32.87 -13.67
CA SER A 406 21.38 34.22 -13.23
C SER A 406 22.37 35.17 -13.90
N ARG A 407 21.90 35.97 -14.84
CA ARG A 407 22.71 37.03 -15.47
C ARG A 407 23.02 38.13 -14.49
#